data_AF-T1BMN9-F1
#
_entry.id   AF-T1BMN9-F1
#
_cell.length_a   1.000
_cell.length_b   1.000
_cell.length_c   1.000
_cell.angle_alpha   90.00
_cell.angle_beta   90.00
_cell.angle_gamma   90.00
#
_symmetry.space_group_name_H-M   'P 1'
#
loop_
_entity.id
_entity.type
_entity.pdbx_description
1 polymer ?
#
loop_
_entity_poly.entity_id
_entity_poly.type
_entity_poly.pdbx_seq_one_letter_code
_entity_poly.pdbx_strand_id
1 'polypeptide(L)'
;MRGPLREIIEKIDRGPSGTFAPGERLSADWVAYLVGKGNAPNPVPKELPVLSTLKPLFSGIFTVDNLDYVLRDAYMCGVATAPVDIDRILYYTHFQKGHLAIHRFGLGVFEQFIQARRYMYSQIYFHRTTRSFDLALRDLIGETLEILLPEDPADDPGHFLGLTDHHLFETVRGWAKARSARLRRLGEGWGAFLRREKLWTMLYERTRGLDDPGRPKKPGLPDPKALARGLRKKGILPRTAEVRLDVASRD
;
A
#
# COMPACT_ATOMS: atom_id res chain seq x y z
N MET A 1 20.77 3.10 6.44
CA MET A 1 20.64 2.23 5.24
C MET A 1 21.95 1.47 5.01
N ARG A 2 21.92 0.16 4.71
CA ARG A 2 23.14 -0.64 4.45
C ARG A 2 23.14 -1.10 2.98
N GLY A 3 24.30 -1.52 2.49
CA GLY A 3 24.42 -2.19 1.19
C GLY A 3 24.50 -1.26 -0.03
N PRO A 4 24.45 -1.84 -1.25
CA PRO A 4 24.73 -1.17 -2.53
C PRO A 4 23.85 0.04 -2.83
N LEU A 5 22.61 0.09 -2.30
CA LEU A 5 21.71 1.23 -2.49
C LEU A 5 22.24 2.52 -1.87
N ARG A 6 23.04 2.45 -0.80
CA ARG A 6 23.65 3.65 -0.20
C ARG A 6 24.51 4.37 -1.22
N GLU A 7 25.42 3.63 -1.85
CA GLU A 7 26.35 4.21 -2.81
C GLU A 7 25.63 4.82 -4.01
N ILE A 8 24.56 4.16 -4.49
CA ILE A 8 23.75 4.66 -5.59
C ILE A 8 23.10 6.01 -5.22
N ILE A 9 22.49 6.10 -4.03
CA ILE A 9 21.82 7.31 -3.57
C ILE A 9 22.83 8.44 -3.32
N GLU A 10 23.96 8.16 -2.69
CA GLU A 10 24.98 9.16 -2.34
C GLU A 10 25.77 9.65 -3.58
N LYS A 11 25.73 8.92 -4.71
CA LYS A 11 26.29 9.33 -6.01
C LYS A 11 25.38 10.26 -6.80
N ILE A 12 24.13 10.47 -6.39
CA ILE A 12 23.24 11.44 -7.04
C ILE A 12 23.76 12.83 -6.73
N ASP A 13 24.08 13.61 -7.76
CA ASP A 13 24.72 14.93 -7.69
C ASP A 13 23.84 16.05 -8.29
N ARG A 14 22.56 15.76 -8.51
CA ARG A 14 21.60 16.68 -9.11
C ARG A 14 20.20 16.52 -8.55
N GLY A 15 19.45 17.61 -8.57
CA GLY A 15 18.03 17.68 -8.24
C GLY A 15 17.19 18.22 -9.41
N PRO A 16 15.90 18.50 -9.17
CA PRO A 16 14.99 19.02 -10.20
C PRO A 16 15.43 20.35 -10.83
N SER A 17 16.18 21.17 -10.10
CA SER A 17 16.60 22.50 -10.53
C SER A 17 18.03 22.57 -11.08
N GLY A 18 18.74 21.44 -11.19
CA GLY A 18 20.13 21.39 -11.66
C GLY A 18 21.06 20.57 -10.78
N THR A 19 22.36 20.69 -11.02
CA THR A 19 23.42 20.04 -10.23
C THR A 19 23.53 20.66 -8.84
N PHE A 20 23.96 19.87 -7.86
CA PHE A 20 24.24 20.34 -6.50
C PHE A 20 25.44 21.29 -6.45
N ALA A 21 25.47 22.12 -5.42
CA ALA A 21 26.61 23.00 -5.17
C ALA A 21 27.87 22.18 -4.82
N PRO A 22 29.08 22.73 -5.04
CA PRO A 22 30.31 22.06 -4.62
C PRO A 22 30.27 21.67 -3.13
N GLY A 23 30.41 20.38 -2.84
CA GLY A 23 30.40 19.83 -1.47
C GLY A 23 29.02 19.39 -0.96
N GLU A 24 27.94 19.72 -1.66
CA GLU A 24 26.59 19.22 -1.38
C GLU A 24 26.44 17.78 -1.90
N ARG A 25 25.82 16.92 -1.08
CA ARG A 25 25.58 15.51 -1.38
C ARG A 25 24.33 15.02 -0.69
N LEU A 26 23.66 14.02 -1.28
CA LEU A 26 22.59 13.32 -0.58
C LEU A 26 23.17 12.43 0.51
N SER A 27 22.39 12.27 1.58
CA SER A 27 22.65 11.28 2.62
C SER A 27 21.59 10.19 2.53
N ALA A 28 22.04 8.96 2.28
CA ALA A 28 21.16 7.79 2.25
C ALA A 28 20.39 7.59 3.57
N ASP A 29 21.01 7.91 4.70
CA ASP A 29 20.36 7.79 6.00
C ASP A 29 19.24 8.82 6.20
N TRP A 30 19.43 10.04 5.69
CA TRP A 30 18.40 11.09 5.79
C TRP A 30 17.22 10.80 4.86
N VAL A 31 17.48 10.29 3.66
CA VAL A 31 16.43 9.80 2.75
C VAL A 31 15.65 8.66 3.40
N ALA A 32 16.35 7.64 3.93
CA ALA A 32 15.70 6.52 4.62
C ALA A 32 14.92 6.97 5.85
N TYR A 33 15.41 7.96 6.60
CA TYR A 33 14.69 8.57 7.72
C TYR A 33 13.39 9.22 7.24
N LEU A 34 13.42 10.03 6.18
CA LEU A 34 12.22 10.72 5.68
C LEU A 34 11.17 9.75 5.13
N VAL A 35 11.58 8.72 4.39
CA VAL A 35 10.65 7.79 3.73
C VAL A 35 10.18 6.63 4.63
N GLY A 36 10.99 6.22 5.62
CA GLY A 36 10.70 5.03 6.44
C GLY A 36 9.46 5.17 7.33
N LYS A 37 8.62 4.13 7.44
CA LYS A 37 7.34 4.19 8.18
C LYS A 37 7.42 3.73 9.66
N GLY A 38 8.60 3.64 10.28
CA GLY A 38 8.76 3.04 11.62
C GLY A 38 9.75 3.73 12.56
N ASN A 39 9.84 3.22 13.79
CA ASN A 39 10.75 3.64 14.86
C ASN A 39 12.21 3.14 14.66
N ALA A 40 12.60 2.82 13.43
CA ALA A 40 13.93 2.29 13.12
C ALA A 40 15.03 3.30 13.49
N PRO A 41 16.24 2.84 13.85
CA PRO A 41 17.30 3.67 14.43
C PRO A 41 18.05 4.43 13.34
N ASN A 42 17.35 5.25 12.56
CA ASN A 42 17.99 6.35 11.84
C ASN A 42 17.85 7.56 12.77
N PRO A 43 18.78 7.75 13.73
CA PRO A 43 18.72 8.90 14.61
C PRO A 43 18.63 10.16 13.76
N VAL A 44 17.71 11.06 14.13
CA VAL A 44 17.73 12.42 13.59
C VAL A 44 19.12 12.97 13.90
N PRO A 45 19.89 13.42 12.89
CA PRO A 45 21.13 14.13 13.16
C PRO A 45 20.79 15.30 14.08
N LYS A 46 21.45 15.41 15.23
CA LYS A 46 21.25 16.55 16.14
C LYS A 46 21.54 17.88 15.41
N GLU A 47 22.33 17.79 14.34
CA GLU A 47 22.80 18.84 13.47
C GLU A 47 21.75 19.28 12.43
N LEU A 48 20.67 18.50 12.17
CA LEU A 48 19.61 18.83 11.21
C LEU A 48 18.19 18.66 11.81
N PRO A 49 17.76 19.57 12.71
CA PRO A 49 16.39 19.58 13.24
C PRO A 49 15.32 19.84 12.17
N VAL A 50 15.71 20.34 10.99
CA VAL A 50 14.79 20.51 9.86
C VAL A 50 14.26 19.17 9.33
N LEU A 51 15.05 18.08 9.37
CA LEU A 51 14.62 16.77 8.85
C LEU A 51 13.44 16.21 9.63
N SER A 52 13.44 16.34 10.96
CA SER A 52 12.30 15.91 11.78
C SER A 52 11.07 16.76 11.51
N THR A 53 11.25 18.04 11.20
CA THR A 53 10.15 18.94 10.81
C THR A 53 9.55 18.52 9.46
N LEU A 54 10.36 18.06 8.49
CA LEU A 54 9.89 17.61 7.18
C LEU A 54 9.26 16.22 7.18
N LYS A 55 9.58 15.39 8.16
CA LYS A 55 9.10 14.00 8.26
C LYS A 55 7.58 13.82 8.03
N PRO A 56 6.69 14.67 8.59
CA PRO A 56 5.25 14.53 8.41
C PRO A 56 4.77 14.69 6.95
N LEU A 57 5.57 15.28 6.06
CA LEU A 57 5.26 15.34 4.63
C LEU A 57 5.22 13.96 3.99
N PHE A 58 5.91 12.98 4.56
CA PHE A 58 6.01 11.59 4.07
C PHE A 58 5.20 10.62 4.93
N SER A 59 4.89 10.98 6.17
CA SER A 59 4.12 10.15 7.11
C SER A 59 3.06 10.96 7.82
N GLY A 60 1.79 10.73 7.52
CA GLY A 60 0.69 11.44 8.17
C GLY A 60 -0.63 11.37 7.40
N ILE A 61 -1.56 12.24 7.78
CA ILE A 61 -2.93 12.25 7.27
C ILE A 61 -2.98 12.80 5.82
N PHE A 62 -2.15 13.80 5.49
CA PHE A 62 -2.07 14.45 4.18
C PHE A 62 -0.60 14.63 3.75
N THR A 63 -0.01 13.54 3.26
CA THR A 63 1.36 13.48 2.77
C THR A 63 1.40 13.91 1.30
N VAL A 64 2.59 14.20 0.79
CA VAL A 64 2.78 14.46 -0.65
C VAL A 64 2.33 13.26 -1.50
N ASP A 65 2.51 12.05 -0.99
CA ASP A 65 2.08 10.79 -1.63
C ASP A 65 0.55 10.71 -1.74
N ASN A 66 -0.16 10.92 -0.63
CA ASN A 66 -1.62 10.77 -0.64
C ASN A 66 -2.37 11.94 -1.29
N LEU A 67 -1.77 13.13 -1.38
CA LEU A 67 -2.29 14.21 -2.21
C LEU A 67 -2.21 13.84 -3.70
N ASP A 68 -1.16 13.14 -4.14
CA ASP A 68 -1.00 12.70 -5.53
C ASP A 68 -1.86 11.47 -5.87
N TYR A 69 -1.68 10.35 -5.16
CA TYR A 69 -2.30 9.09 -5.58
C TYR A 69 -3.83 9.14 -5.50
N VAL A 70 -4.41 9.88 -4.54
CA VAL A 70 -5.88 9.98 -4.42
C VAL A 70 -6.49 10.59 -5.68
N LEU A 71 -5.86 11.62 -6.25
CA LEU A 71 -6.37 12.27 -7.47
C LEU A 71 -5.99 11.49 -8.73
N ARG A 72 -4.75 10.99 -8.78
CA ARG A 72 -4.29 10.16 -9.90
C ARG A 72 -5.16 8.93 -10.08
N ASP A 73 -5.42 8.20 -8.99
CA ASP A 73 -6.19 6.96 -9.05
C ASP A 73 -7.67 7.25 -9.35
N ALA A 74 -8.23 8.34 -8.81
CA ALA A 74 -9.57 8.78 -9.14
C ALA A 74 -9.72 9.05 -10.64
N TYR A 75 -8.76 9.80 -11.20
CA TYR A 75 -8.70 10.09 -12.63
C TYR A 75 -8.56 8.82 -13.47
N MET A 76 -7.58 7.96 -13.16
CA MET A 76 -7.32 6.73 -13.90
C MET A 76 -8.47 5.72 -13.84
N CYS A 77 -9.21 5.70 -12.72
CA CYS A 77 -10.37 4.83 -12.57
C CYS A 77 -11.67 5.45 -13.14
N GLY A 78 -11.64 6.70 -13.59
CA GLY A 78 -12.84 7.41 -14.08
C GLY A 78 -13.87 7.70 -12.98
N VAL A 79 -13.40 7.92 -11.75
CA VAL A 79 -14.23 8.04 -10.55
C VAL A 79 -14.25 9.50 -10.11
N ALA A 80 -15.45 10.08 -10.08
CA ALA A 80 -15.63 11.44 -9.60
C ALA A 80 -15.57 11.47 -8.06
N THR A 81 -14.55 12.13 -7.51
CA THR A 81 -14.44 12.41 -6.08
C THR A 81 -14.97 13.80 -5.77
N ALA A 82 -15.02 14.17 -4.48
CA ALA A 82 -15.11 15.59 -4.12
C ALA A 82 -13.96 16.37 -4.78
N PRO A 83 -14.18 17.63 -5.18
CA PRO A 83 -13.10 18.46 -5.72
C PRO A 83 -12.01 18.64 -4.67
N VAL A 84 -10.76 18.39 -5.05
CA VAL A 84 -9.61 18.56 -4.17
C VAL A 84 -8.70 19.62 -4.80
N ASP A 85 -8.55 20.73 -4.09
CA ASP A 85 -7.67 21.82 -4.46
C ASP A 85 -6.35 21.68 -3.70
N ILE A 86 -5.37 21.01 -4.33
CA ILE A 86 -4.04 20.78 -3.74
C ILE A 86 -3.34 22.11 -3.50
N ASP A 87 -3.39 23.04 -4.45
CA ASP A 87 -2.71 24.34 -4.35
C ASP A 87 -3.18 25.11 -3.11
N ARG A 88 -4.49 25.07 -2.83
CA ARG A 88 -5.05 25.70 -1.64
C ARG A 88 -4.73 24.95 -0.35
N ILE A 89 -4.63 23.62 -0.37
CA ILE A 89 -4.12 22.84 0.77
C ILE A 89 -2.68 23.27 1.07
N LEU A 90 -1.82 23.33 0.05
CA LEU A 90 -0.42 23.77 0.18
C LEU A 90 -0.33 25.20 0.71
N TYR A 91 -1.14 26.12 0.18
CA TYR A 91 -1.18 27.52 0.62
C TYR A 91 -1.49 27.69 2.11
N TYR A 92 -2.40 26.88 2.66
CA TYR A 92 -2.74 26.94 4.09
C TYR A 92 -1.88 26.03 4.98
N THR A 93 -1.02 25.20 4.39
CA THR A 93 -0.13 24.29 5.11
C THR A 93 1.11 25.05 5.57
N HIS A 94 1.48 24.87 6.83
CA HIS A 94 2.67 25.48 7.42
C HIS A 94 3.23 24.59 8.52
N PHE A 95 4.47 24.84 8.93
CA PHE A 95 5.05 24.17 10.09
C PHE A 95 4.85 25.02 11.35
N GLN A 96 4.33 24.41 12.41
CA GLN A 96 4.17 25.02 13.71
C GLN A 96 4.71 24.09 14.79
N LYS A 97 5.70 24.57 15.58
CA LYS A 97 6.33 23.80 16.68
C LYS A 97 6.83 22.42 16.25
N GLY A 98 7.40 22.30 15.05
CA GLY A 98 7.92 21.02 14.51
C GLY A 98 6.86 20.08 13.95
N HIS A 99 5.60 20.52 13.84
CA HIS A 99 4.50 19.74 13.27
C HIS A 99 3.98 20.38 11.99
N LEU A 100 3.54 19.54 11.06
CA LEU A 100 2.78 19.97 9.89
C LEU A 100 1.36 20.37 10.34
N ALA A 101 1.01 21.62 10.12
CA ALA A 101 -0.25 22.21 10.53
C ALA A 101 -0.97 22.81 9.33
N ILE A 102 -2.30 22.91 9.44
CA ILE A 102 -3.14 23.61 8.46
C ILE A 102 -3.81 24.80 9.13
N HIS A 103 -3.77 25.95 8.48
CA HIS A 103 -4.44 27.14 8.97
C HIS A 103 -5.96 26.89 9.02
N ARG A 104 -6.66 27.44 10.02
CA ARG A 104 -8.12 27.25 10.20
C ARG A 104 -8.96 27.60 8.96
N PHE A 105 -8.50 28.55 8.15
CA PHE A 105 -9.17 28.94 6.90
C PHE A 105 -9.01 27.91 5.77
N GLY A 106 -8.04 27.00 5.89
CA GLY A 106 -7.86 25.85 5.00
C GLY A 106 -8.64 24.60 5.42
N LEU A 107 -9.39 24.65 6.54
CA LEU A 107 -10.09 23.48 7.05
C LEU A 107 -11.09 22.90 6.02
N GLY A 108 -11.82 23.75 5.30
CA GLY A 108 -12.81 23.29 4.31
C GLY A 108 -12.19 22.55 3.12
N VAL A 109 -11.01 22.96 2.64
CA VAL A 109 -10.32 22.24 1.55
C VAL A 109 -9.69 20.95 2.05
N PHE A 110 -9.21 20.97 3.29
CA PHE A 110 -8.70 19.78 3.95
C PHE A 110 -9.79 18.72 4.13
N GLU A 111 -10.97 19.12 4.61
CA GLU A 111 -12.11 18.21 4.77
C GLU A 111 -12.56 17.61 3.44
N GLN A 112 -12.53 18.38 2.34
CA GLN A 112 -12.80 17.86 0.99
C GLN A 112 -11.79 16.79 0.59
N PHE A 113 -10.50 17.01 0.83
CA PHE A 113 -9.47 15.99 0.62
C PHE A 113 -9.73 14.72 1.44
N ILE A 114 -10.03 14.86 2.74
CA ILE A 114 -10.33 13.71 3.60
C ILE A 114 -11.55 12.94 3.11
N GLN A 115 -12.58 13.63 2.63
CA GLN A 115 -13.77 13.01 2.04
C GLN A 115 -13.43 12.26 0.75
N ALA A 116 -12.66 12.88 -0.16
CA ALA A 116 -12.20 12.24 -1.39
C ALA A 116 -11.37 10.99 -1.09
N ARG A 117 -10.39 11.08 -0.17
CA ARG A 117 -9.57 9.94 0.27
C ARG A 117 -10.46 8.83 0.85
N ARG A 118 -11.39 9.14 1.76
CA ARG A 118 -12.31 8.15 2.34
C ARG A 118 -13.18 7.47 1.28
N TYR A 119 -13.66 8.22 0.30
CA TYR A 119 -14.45 7.70 -0.80
C TYR A 119 -13.61 6.72 -1.65
N MET A 120 -12.38 7.10 -2.03
CA MET A 120 -11.45 6.23 -2.77
C MET A 120 -11.17 4.92 -2.03
N TYR A 121 -10.94 4.95 -0.72
CA TYR A 121 -10.80 3.72 0.07
C TYR A 121 -12.03 2.83 0.02
N SER A 122 -13.23 3.41 0.14
CA SER A 122 -14.46 2.61 0.15
C SER A 122 -14.82 2.02 -1.22
N GLN A 123 -14.58 2.78 -2.30
CA GLN A 123 -15.06 2.42 -3.64
C GLN A 123 -14.02 1.70 -4.48
N ILE A 124 -12.73 1.97 -4.27
CA ILE A 124 -11.65 1.48 -5.14
C ILE A 124 -10.75 0.53 -4.37
N TYR A 125 -10.07 1.02 -3.32
CA TYR A 125 -9.05 0.22 -2.63
C TYR A 125 -9.65 -0.97 -1.88
N PHE A 126 -10.84 -0.81 -1.28
CA PHE A 126 -11.55 -1.90 -0.59
C PHE A 126 -12.69 -2.49 -1.42
N HIS A 127 -12.71 -2.25 -2.74
CA HIS A 127 -13.70 -2.86 -3.58
C HIS A 127 -13.61 -4.38 -3.50
N ARG A 128 -14.76 -5.04 -3.30
CA ARG A 128 -14.84 -6.50 -3.10
C ARG A 128 -14.13 -7.33 -4.18
N THR A 129 -14.12 -6.86 -5.43
CA THR A 129 -13.43 -7.53 -6.54
C THR A 129 -11.92 -7.39 -6.39
N THR A 130 -11.42 -6.17 -6.12
CA THR A 130 -9.99 -5.91 -5.86
C THR A 130 -9.50 -6.79 -4.71
N ARG A 131 -10.22 -6.81 -3.58
CA ARG A 131 -9.89 -7.66 -2.43
C ARG A 131 -9.87 -9.15 -2.76
N SER A 132 -10.75 -9.60 -3.66
CA SER A 132 -10.74 -11.01 -4.10
C SER A 132 -9.48 -11.35 -4.89
N PHE A 133 -8.98 -10.42 -5.71
CA PHE A 133 -7.71 -10.56 -6.43
C PHE A 133 -6.51 -10.41 -5.49
N ASP A 134 -6.52 -9.50 -4.52
CA ASP A 134 -5.45 -9.38 -3.51
C ASP A 134 -5.24 -10.69 -2.74
N LEU A 135 -6.33 -11.36 -2.35
CA LEU A 135 -6.26 -12.64 -1.66
C LEU A 135 -5.71 -13.75 -2.56
N ALA A 136 -6.18 -13.80 -3.82
CA ALA A 136 -5.66 -14.74 -4.81
C ALA A 136 -4.15 -14.52 -5.06
N LEU A 137 -3.73 -13.27 -5.17
CA LEU A 137 -2.33 -12.91 -5.32
C LEU A 137 -1.54 -13.32 -4.08
N ARG A 138 -2.05 -13.07 -2.87
CA ARG A 138 -1.40 -13.47 -1.61
C ARG A 138 -1.17 -14.98 -1.53
N ASP A 139 -2.12 -15.79 -2.00
CA ASP A 139 -2.00 -17.25 -2.02
C ASP A 139 -0.92 -17.73 -3.00
N LEU A 140 -0.63 -16.97 -4.05
CA LEU A 140 0.34 -17.33 -5.11
C LEU A 140 1.72 -16.73 -4.88
N ILE A 141 1.78 -15.47 -4.44
CA ILE A 141 2.97 -14.64 -4.54
C ILE A 141 4.09 -15.11 -3.60
N GLY A 142 3.78 -15.66 -2.42
CA GLY A 142 4.79 -16.11 -1.46
C GLY A 142 5.72 -17.18 -2.05
N GLU A 143 5.15 -18.32 -2.46
CA GLU A 143 5.93 -19.38 -3.11
C GLU A 143 6.53 -18.94 -4.46
N THR A 144 5.87 -18.02 -5.17
CA THR A 144 6.38 -17.47 -6.43
C THR A 144 7.65 -16.67 -6.19
N LEU A 145 7.68 -15.82 -5.15
CA LEU A 145 8.85 -15.04 -4.80
C LEU A 145 9.99 -15.90 -4.26
N GLU A 146 9.72 -16.99 -3.53
CA GLU A 146 10.79 -17.94 -3.17
C GLU A 146 11.53 -18.52 -4.38
N ILE A 147 10.85 -18.60 -5.53
CA ILE A 147 11.42 -19.11 -6.79
C ILE A 147 12.10 -17.97 -7.56
N LEU A 148 11.43 -16.82 -7.67
CA LEU A 148 11.88 -15.71 -8.50
C LEU A 148 12.85 -14.76 -7.82
N LEU A 149 12.89 -14.75 -6.50
CA LEU A 149 13.70 -13.87 -5.67
C LEU A 149 14.20 -14.67 -4.43
N PRO A 150 15.13 -15.62 -4.63
CA PRO A 150 15.56 -16.53 -3.57
C PRO A 150 16.45 -15.86 -2.50
N GLU A 151 17.07 -14.73 -2.84
CA GLU A 151 17.92 -13.95 -1.95
C GLU A 151 17.17 -12.72 -1.40
N ASP A 152 17.65 -12.16 -0.28
CA ASP A 152 17.11 -10.91 0.22
C ASP A 152 17.36 -9.80 -0.80
N PRO A 153 16.33 -9.06 -1.27
CA PRO A 153 16.51 -7.96 -2.22
C PRO A 153 17.43 -6.84 -1.72
N ALA A 154 17.72 -6.76 -0.42
CA ALA A 154 18.74 -5.86 0.12
C ALA A 154 20.18 -6.29 -0.22
N ASP A 155 20.41 -7.59 -0.42
CA ASP A 155 21.72 -8.17 -0.74
C ASP A 155 21.96 -8.23 -2.26
N ASP A 156 20.91 -8.51 -3.05
CA ASP A 156 20.94 -8.41 -4.53
C ASP A 156 19.83 -7.48 -5.07
N PRO A 157 20.06 -6.16 -5.08
CA PRO A 157 19.11 -5.22 -5.66
C PRO A 157 19.01 -5.35 -7.19
N GLY A 158 20.04 -5.88 -7.86
CA GLY A 158 20.04 -6.03 -9.31
C GLY A 158 18.99 -7.03 -9.75
N HIS A 159 18.93 -8.17 -9.06
CA HIS A 159 17.89 -9.17 -9.27
C HIS A 159 16.50 -8.63 -8.93
N PHE A 160 16.35 -7.91 -7.81
CA PHE A 160 15.08 -7.28 -7.44
C PHE A 160 14.59 -6.27 -8.48
N LEU A 161 15.47 -5.45 -9.05
CA LEU A 161 15.12 -4.50 -10.12
C LEU A 161 14.60 -5.21 -11.39
N GLY A 162 15.09 -6.42 -11.66
CA GLY A 162 14.60 -7.25 -12.77
C GLY A 162 13.19 -7.83 -12.53
N LEU A 163 12.77 -7.92 -11.27
CA LEU A 163 11.46 -8.45 -10.87
C LEU A 163 10.36 -7.42 -11.12
N THR A 164 9.92 -7.35 -12.37
CA THR A 164 8.80 -6.52 -12.82
C THR A 164 7.54 -7.35 -13.02
N ASP A 165 6.37 -6.69 -13.10
CA ASP A 165 5.12 -7.35 -13.49
C ASP A 165 5.26 -8.11 -14.80
N HIS A 166 5.99 -7.55 -15.77
CA HIS A 166 6.23 -8.22 -17.06
C HIS A 166 7.08 -9.48 -16.88
N HIS A 167 8.19 -9.40 -16.16
CA HIS A 167 9.04 -10.56 -15.88
C HIS A 167 8.28 -11.65 -15.12
N LEU A 168 7.51 -11.26 -14.11
CA LEU A 168 6.65 -12.16 -13.34
C LEU A 168 5.64 -12.85 -14.25
N PHE A 169 4.85 -12.10 -15.02
CA PHE A 169 3.78 -12.66 -15.84
C PHE A 169 4.33 -13.57 -16.95
N GLU A 170 5.41 -13.18 -17.63
CA GLU A 170 6.01 -14.04 -18.66
C GLU A 170 6.59 -15.32 -18.06
N THR A 171 7.21 -15.24 -16.88
CA THR A 171 7.79 -16.42 -16.24
C THR A 171 6.71 -17.42 -15.80
N VAL A 172 5.65 -16.96 -15.12
CA VAL A 172 4.61 -17.86 -14.59
C VAL A 172 3.73 -18.48 -15.68
N ARG A 173 3.62 -17.85 -16.87
CA ARG A 173 2.90 -18.43 -18.03
C ARG A 173 3.48 -19.79 -18.46
N GLY A 174 4.78 -20.00 -18.31
CA GLY A 174 5.45 -21.25 -18.65
C GLY A 174 5.24 -22.37 -17.62
N TRP A 175 4.85 -22.03 -16.39
CA TRP A 175 4.87 -22.97 -15.26
C TRP A 175 3.82 -24.06 -15.33
N ALA A 176 2.68 -23.81 -15.99
CA ALA A 176 1.62 -24.82 -16.15
C ALA A 176 2.09 -26.08 -16.92
N LYS A 177 3.16 -25.96 -17.72
CA LYS A 177 3.77 -27.07 -18.48
C LYS A 177 5.07 -27.58 -17.87
N ALA A 178 5.47 -27.08 -16.71
CA ALA A 178 6.71 -27.47 -16.06
C ALA A 178 6.70 -28.95 -15.64
N ARG A 179 7.86 -29.59 -15.54
CA ARG A 179 7.96 -30.96 -15.02
C ARG A 179 7.67 -31.02 -13.51
N SER A 180 8.08 -29.99 -12.77
CA SER A 180 7.86 -29.87 -11.33
C SER A 180 6.37 -29.77 -10.99
N ALA A 181 5.89 -30.64 -10.10
CA ALA A 181 4.52 -30.57 -9.60
C ALA A 181 4.22 -29.24 -8.89
N ARG A 182 5.21 -28.67 -8.18
CA ARG A 182 5.11 -27.36 -7.53
C ARG A 182 4.86 -26.25 -8.55
N LEU A 183 5.68 -26.20 -9.60
CA LEU A 183 5.55 -25.19 -10.65
C LEU A 183 4.23 -25.35 -11.41
N ARG A 184 3.81 -26.57 -11.74
CA ARG A 184 2.50 -26.79 -12.38
C ARG A 184 1.35 -26.25 -11.56
N ARG A 185 1.31 -26.55 -10.25
CA ARG A 185 0.27 -26.02 -9.34
C ARG A 185 0.24 -24.50 -9.32
N LEU A 186 1.41 -23.85 -9.21
CA LEU A 186 1.50 -22.39 -9.24
C LEU A 186 1.09 -21.83 -10.62
N GLY A 187 1.52 -22.46 -11.71
CA GLY A 187 1.16 -22.06 -13.08
C GLY A 187 -0.32 -22.18 -13.38
N GLU A 188 -1.01 -23.21 -12.85
CA GLU A 188 -2.46 -23.33 -12.91
C GLU A 188 -3.15 -22.17 -12.16
N GLY A 189 -2.70 -21.89 -10.93
CA GLY A 189 -3.21 -20.78 -10.11
C GLY A 189 -3.00 -19.41 -10.75
N TRP A 190 -1.78 -19.12 -11.24
CA TRP A 190 -1.47 -17.91 -11.99
C TRP A 190 -2.26 -17.83 -13.30
N GLY A 191 -2.46 -18.96 -13.99
CA GLY A 191 -3.30 -19.02 -15.19
C GLY A 191 -4.73 -18.58 -14.90
N ALA A 192 -5.33 -19.05 -13.81
CA ALA A 192 -6.66 -18.63 -13.37
C ALA A 192 -6.69 -17.14 -13.00
N PHE A 193 -5.69 -16.66 -12.25
CA PHE A 193 -5.54 -15.24 -11.88
C PHE A 193 -5.47 -14.34 -13.13
N LEU A 194 -4.62 -14.67 -14.10
CA LEU A 194 -4.42 -13.88 -15.33
C LEU A 194 -5.64 -13.90 -16.25
N ARG A 195 -6.42 -14.98 -16.26
CA ARG A 195 -7.73 -15.05 -16.94
C ARG A 195 -8.84 -14.33 -16.18
N ARG A 196 -8.52 -13.70 -15.04
CA ARG A 196 -9.45 -12.99 -14.16
C ARG A 196 -10.54 -13.91 -13.60
N GLU A 197 -10.21 -15.18 -13.38
CA GLU A 197 -11.11 -16.12 -12.72
C GLU A 197 -11.26 -15.72 -11.24
N LYS A 198 -12.50 -15.75 -10.75
CA LYS A 198 -12.83 -15.31 -9.40
C LYS A 198 -12.55 -16.43 -8.40
N LEU A 199 -11.33 -16.47 -7.86
CA LEU A 199 -10.90 -17.49 -6.87
C LEU A 199 -11.50 -17.27 -5.48
N TRP A 200 -11.72 -16.00 -5.10
CA TRP A 200 -12.33 -15.63 -3.83
C TRP A 200 -13.66 -14.90 -4.04
N THR A 201 -14.65 -15.19 -3.20
CA THR A 201 -15.94 -14.47 -3.18
C THR A 201 -16.24 -13.97 -1.78
N MET A 202 -16.47 -12.66 -1.68
CA MET A 202 -16.93 -12.02 -0.45
C MET A 202 -18.35 -12.51 -0.08
N LEU A 203 -18.48 -13.12 1.09
CA LEU A 203 -19.76 -13.58 1.64
C LEU A 203 -20.42 -12.55 2.55
N TYR A 204 -19.60 -11.75 3.24
CA TYR A 204 -20.05 -10.79 4.23
C TYR A 204 -19.02 -9.66 4.35
N GLU A 205 -19.51 -8.44 4.47
CA GLU A 205 -18.70 -7.25 4.72
C GLU A 205 -19.23 -6.49 5.93
N ARG A 206 -18.32 -5.93 6.72
CA ARG A 206 -18.68 -5.00 7.77
C ARG A 206 -17.60 -3.93 7.95
N THR A 207 -18.00 -2.68 7.75
CA THR A 207 -17.17 -1.53 8.08
C THR A 207 -17.31 -1.19 9.56
N ARG A 208 -16.19 -1.10 10.28
CA ARG A 208 -16.13 -0.51 11.62
C ARG A 208 -15.81 0.99 11.48
N GLY A 209 -16.66 1.83 12.04
CA GLY A 209 -16.34 3.25 12.21
C GLY A 209 -15.35 3.44 13.36
N LEU A 210 -14.86 4.67 13.53
CA LEU A 210 -14.22 5.09 14.78
C LEU A 210 -15.23 4.88 15.92
N ASP A 211 -14.77 4.31 17.03
CA ASP A 211 -15.60 4.11 18.22
C ASP A 211 -16.10 5.48 18.71
N ASP A 212 -17.42 5.64 18.72
CA ASP A 212 -18.09 6.79 19.34
C ASP A 212 -18.25 6.44 20.84
N PRO A 213 -17.61 7.19 21.76
CA PRO A 213 -17.66 6.90 23.20
C PRO A 213 -19.08 6.77 23.76
N GLY A 214 -20.08 7.36 23.10
CA GLY A 214 -21.48 7.33 23.51
C GLY A 214 -22.33 6.21 22.89
N ARG A 215 -21.79 5.38 21.97
CA ARG A 215 -22.56 4.31 21.32
C ARG A 215 -22.26 2.93 21.93
N PRO A 216 -23.27 2.08 22.13
CA PRO A 216 -23.04 0.72 22.60
C PRO A 216 -22.12 -0.02 21.61
N LYS A 217 -21.12 -0.73 22.16
CA LYS A 217 -20.19 -1.56 21.37
C LYS A 217 -20.99 -2.48 20.47
N LYS A 218 -20.89 -2.26 19.16
CA LYS A 218 -21.57 -3.14 18.19
C LYS A 218 -21.01 -4.57 18.34
N PRO A 219 -21.81 -5.63 18.14
CA PRO A 219 -21.35 -7.01 18.29
C PRO A 219 -20.07 -7.29 17.49
N GLY A 220 -19.26 -8.28 17.93
CA GLY A 220 -18.01 -8.67 17.26
C GLY A 220 -18.18 -9.02 15.77
N LEU A 221 -17.06 -9.19 15.06
CA LEU A 221 -17.12 -9.85 13.75
C LEU A 221 -17.64 -11.28 13.95
N PRO A 222 -18.49 -11.81 13.05
CA PRO A 222 -18.97 -13.18 13.16
C PRO A 222 -17.79 -14.16 13.12
N ASP A 223 -17.80 -15.19 13.97
CA ASP A 223 -16.81 -16.28 13.90
C ASP A 223 -16.89 -16.94 12.51
N PRO A 224 -15.81 -16.92 11.70
CA PRO A 224 -15.80 -17.49 10.36
C PRO A 224 -16.22 -18.97 10.34
N LYS A 225 -15.84 -19.73 11.37
CA LYS A 225 -16.22 -21.15 11.47
C LYS A 225 -17.71 -21.32 11.74
N ALA A 226 -18.28 -20.51 12.63
CA ALA A 226 -19.72 -20.50 12.88
C ALA A 226 -20.51 -20.09 11.64
N LEU A 227 -20.07 -19.04 10.93
CA LEU A 227 -20.69 -18.59 9.69
C LEU A 227 -20.64 -19.68 8.62
N ALA A 228 -19.47 -20.29 8.40
CA ALA A 228 -19.29 -21.38 7.44
C ALA A 228 -20.20 -22.59 7.76
N ARG A 229 -20.27 -23.00 9.04
CA ARG A 229 -21.18 -24.08 9.50
C ARG A 229 -22.64 -23.72 9.20
N GLY A 230 -23.06 -22.49 9.49
CA GLY A 230 -24.43 -22.02 9.23
C GLY A 230 -24.78 -22.04 7.74
N LEU A 231 -23.89 -21.55 6.88
CA LEU A 231 -24.09 -21.53 5.43
C LEU A 231 -24.10 -22.95 4.83
N ARG A 232 -23.24 -23.85 5.33
CA ARG A 232 -23.23 -25.26 4.90
C ARG A 232 -24.53 -25.99 5.28
N LYS A 233 -25.05 -25.76 6.49
CA LYS A 233 -26.35 -26.32 6.93
C LYS A 233 -27.50 -25.87 6.05
N LYS A 234 -27.44 -24.64 5.50
CA LYS A 234 -28.42 -24.08 4.58
C LYS A 234 -28.20 -24.49 3.11
N GLY A 235 -27.19 -25.30 2.81
CA GLY A 235 -26.86 -25.71 1.43
C GLY A 235 -26.26 -24.61 0.55
N ILE A 236 -25.88 -23.46 1.12
CA ILE A 236 -25.39 -22.29 0.36
C ILE A 236 -23.90 -22.40 0.05
N LEU A 237 -23.12 -23.02 0.95
CA LEU A 237 -21.67 -23.14 0.83
C LEU A 237 -21.27 -24.60 0.56
N PRO A 238 -20.48 -24.88 -0.50
CA PRO A 238 -19.94 -26.22 -0.75
C PRO A 238 -19.14 -26.75 0.44
N ARG A 239 -19.13 -28.08 0.63
CA ARG A 239 -18.39 -28.71 1.75
C ARG A 239 -16.89 -28.48 1.66
N THR A 240 -16.35 -28.39 0.45
CA THR A 240 -14.93 -28.18 0.14
C THR A 240 -14.51 -26.72 0.17
N ALA A 241 -15.45 -25.77 0.19
CA ALA A 241 -15.13 -24.35 0.12
C ALA A 241 -14.54 -23.85 1.45
N GLU A 242 -13.41 -23.16 1.34
CA GLU A 242 -12.74 -22.49 2.46
C GLU A 242 -13.43 -21.15 2.78
N VAL A 243 -13.43 -20.78 4.08
CA VAL A 243 -13.92 -19.47 4.55
C VAL A 243 -12.85 -18.84 5.42
N ARG A 244 -12.39 -17.66 5.03
CA ARG A 244 -11.39 -16.86 5.75
C ARG A 244 -11.98 -15.53 6.20
N LEU A 245 -11.46 -15.01 7.31
CA LEU A 245 -11.67 -13.61 7.69
C LEU A 245 -10.57 -12.76 7.08
N ASP A 246 -10.96 -11.76 6.31
CA ASP A 246 -10.06 -10.71 5.84
C ASP A 246 -10.36 -9.41 6.59
N VAL A 247 -9.31 -8.72 7.04
CA VAL A 247 -9.41 -7.43 7.74
C VAL A 247 -8.51 -6.46 7.03
N ALA A 248 -9.09 -5.35 6.55
CA ALA A 248 -8.35 -4.23 5.98
C ALA A 248 -8.46 -3.03 6.93
N SER A 249 -7.30 -2.48 7.33
CA SER A 249 -7.21 -1.23 8.09
C SER A 249 -6.94 -0.05 7.16
N ARG A 250 -7.34 1.15 7.61
CA ARG A 250 -6.86 2.41 7.06
C ARG A 250 -5.62 2.78 7.87
N ASP A 251 -4.45 2.74 7.24
CA ASP A 251 -3.23 3.26 7.84
C ASP A 251 -3.04 4.75 7.46
#